data_AF-A0A7Z9I8M7-F1
#
_entry.id   AF-A0A7Z9I8M7-F1
#
_cell.length_a   1.000
_cell.length_b   1.000
_cell.length_c   1.000
_cell.angle_alpha   90.00
_cell.angle_beta   90.00
_cell.angle_gamma   90.00
#
_symmetry.space_group_name_H-M   'P 1'
#
loop_
_entity.id
_entity.type
_entity.pdbx_description
1 polymer ?
#
loop_
_entity_poly.entity_id
_entity_poly.type
_entity_poly.pdbx_seq_one_letter_code
_entity_poly.pdbx_strand_id
1 'polypeptide(L)'
;MKTLKLAILLVFISVGTLLTADSPEIPITLEAARELGREKSRFLNESETASKATHATAKANLTHFRKSVRPLLNKNCLACHGPARSEGKLRVDQLNPNLLSGSDIGKWRAVYNVLSNSEMPPADEPDYALTNADRGNIVDWLSGELNKASLQRGNNNEHSSFRRLTKYEYNYALQDLLGLPYDLANILPPETASEDGFKNSSELLQMSAMQFETYREIGLKALKRATVSGDRPPVVTYIISMQQQMQKVTGGKDDKTFDKDDANYGKNRTRQHLFNQERGKGFHFSNGKITPEPEAVAGQTPAASSVVLVLPRSNELKLDLGRFLPDEGIMRVRIRARRSTMAPDEYAALRLIFSAHTSNNANFSQVISQRDLPVTAAADNPEFIDFDIPLGDIQRNPFRKLATKFPRRDEFLHIRNESNAHHREEPLHVLIDYIEISAPFYEHWPPQTH
;
A
#
# COMPACT_ATOMS: atom_id res chain seq x y z
N MET A 1 0.94 93.65 3.91
CA MET A 1 -0.54 93.70 3.84
C MET A 1 -1.08 92.28 3.71
N LYS A 2 -1.97 91.91 4.65
CA LYS A 2 -3.00 90.85 4.59
C LYS A 2 -2.58 89.39 4.33
N THR A 3 -2.40 88.67 5.44
CA THR A 3 -3.05 87.40 5.84
C THR A 3 -3.82 86.59 4.78
N LEU A 4 -3.52 85.29 4.66
CA LEU A 4 -4.52 84.24 4.93
C LEU A 4 -3.85 82.89 5.31
N LYS A 5 -4.44 82.25 6.32
CA LYS A 5 -4.03 81.02 7.03
C LYS A 5 -4.39 79.76 6.23
N LEU A 6 -3.65 78.67 6.43
CA LEU A 6 -4.21 77.45 7.02
C LEU A 6 -3.11 76.49 7.51
N ALA A 7 -3.28 76.01 8.74
CA ALA A 7 -2.41 75.07 9.42
C ALA A 7 -2.72 73.62 9.00
N ILE A 8 -1.70 72.76 8.94
CA ILE A 8 -1.86 71.32 9.07
C ILE A 8 -0.88 70.81 10.12
N LEU A 9 -1.48 70.21 11.14
CA LEU A 9 -0.90 69.55 12.30
C LEU A 9 -0.17 68.27 11.85
N LEU A 10 1.13 68.15 12.14
CA LEU A 10 1.91 66.92 11.90
C LEU A 10 2.10 66.21 13.24
N VAL A 11 1.37 65.10 13.41
CA VAL A 11 1.45 64.21 14.57
C VAL A 11 2.60 63.22 14.33
N PHE A 12 3.54 63.18 15.27
CA PHE A 12 4.60 62.18 15.37
C PHE A 12 4.01 60.80 15.68
N ILE A 13 4.31 59.79 14.85
CA ILE A 13 4.12 58.39 15.22
C ILE A 13 5.47 57.70 15.15
N SER A 14 5.96 57.31 16.33
CA SER A 14 7.09 56.42 16.54
C SER A 14 6.74 55.00 16.07
N VAL A 15 7.46 54.48 15.08
CA VAL A 15 7.33 53.09 14.63
C VAL A 15 8.13 52.20 15.59
N GLY A 16 7.41 51.57 16.52
CA GLY A 16 7.92 50.44 17.29
C GLY A 16 7.89 49.17 16.45
N THR A 17 9.02 48.46 16.43
CA THR A 17 9.16 47.09 15.92
C THR A 17 8.22 46.14 16.66
N LEU A 18 7.18 45.68 15.97
CA LEU A 18 6.35 44.56 16.41
C LEU A 18 6.87 43.27 15.76
N LEU A 19 7.45 42.41 16.59
CA LEU A 19 7.60 40.98 16.31
C LEU A 19 6.21 40.40 16.02
N THR A 20 6.01 39.90 14.80
CA THR A 20 4.82 39.12 14.47
C THR A 20 4.94 37.76 15.15
N ALA A 21 4.13 37.55 16.18
CA ALA A 21 3.89 36.23 16.74
C ALA A 21 3.26 35.33 15.67
N ASP A 22 3.84 34.15 15.47
CA ASP A 22 3.25 33.08 14.68
C ASP A 22 1.85 32.79 15.24
N SER A 23 0.84 32.94 14.39
CA SER A 23 -0.52 32.57 14.75
C SER A 23 -0.63 31.04 14.68
N PRO A 24 -1.34 30.38 15.62
CA PRO A 24 -1.49 28.93 15.58
C PRO A 24 -2.21 28.54 14.30
N GLU A 25 -1.50 27.89 13.37
CA GLU A 25 -2.09 27.30 12.17
C GLU A 25 -3.11 26.26 12.60
N ILE A 26 -4.39 26.59 12.42
CA ILE A 26 -5.48 25.62 12.57
C ILE A 26 -5.22 24.54 11.53
N PRO A 27 -5.07 23.25 11.92
CA PRO A 27 -4.84 22.19 10.96
C PRO A 27 -6.06 22.09 10.04
N ILE A 28 -5.86 22.49 8.78
CA ILE A 28 -6.88 22.37 7.74
C ILE A 28 -7.24 20.88 7.55
N THR A 29 -8.53 20.59 7.43
CA THR A 29 -8.96 19.23 7.09
C THR A 29 -8.46 18.87 5.70
N LEU A 30 -8.29 17.57 5.41
CA LEU A 30 -7.84 17.09 4.09
C LEU A 30 -8.73 17.66 2.95
N GLU A 31 -10.02 17.80 3.21
CA GLU A 31 -10.99 18.33 2.27
C GLU A 31 -10.79 19.82 2.00
N ALA A 32 -10.56 20.62 3.06
CA ALA A 32 -10.21 22.03 2.93
C ALA A 32 -8.84 22.23 2.25
N ALA A 33 -7.87 21.36 2.54
CA ALA A 33 -6.56 21.37 1.87
C ALA A 33 -6.67 21.04 0.37
N ARG A 34 -7.55 20.10 0.00
CA ARG A 34 -7.86 19.77 -1.40
C ARG A 34 -8.52 20.93 -2.12
N GLU A 35 -9.46 21.63 -1.48
CA GLU A 35 -10.12 22.79 -2.08
C GLU A 35 -9.17 23.96 -2.24
N LEU A 36 -8.41 24.30 -1.19
CA LEU A 36 -7.38 25.35 -1.24
C LEU A 36 -6.30 25.03 -2.29
N GLY A 37 -5.90 23.77 -2.40
CA GLY A 37 -4.98 23.28 -3.42
C GLY A 37 -5.57 23.38 -4.83
N ARG A 38 -6.89 23.20 -4.99
CA ARG A 38 -7.62 23.38 -6.26
C ARG A 38 -7.66 24.85 -6.66
N GLU A 39 -8.05 25.74 -5.76
CA GLU A 39 -8.09 27.20 -6.01
C GLU A 39 -6.72 27.77 -6.34
N LYS A 40 -5.67 27.31 -5.65
CA LYS A 40 -4.28 27.74 -5.88
C LYS A 40 -3.56 26.92 -6.96
N SER A 41 -4.25 25.99 -7.61
CA SER A 41 -3.66 25.15 -8.63
C SER A 41 -3.28 25.98 -9.86
N ARG A 42 -1.98 26.19 -10.06
CA ARG A 42 -1.46 26.78 -11.30
C ARG A 42 -1.96 26.04 -12.55
N PHE A 43 -2.20 24.74 -12.45
CA PHE A 43 -2.63 23.89 -13.55
C PHE A 43 -4.09 24.11 -13.95
N LEU A 44 -4.97 24.46 -13.00
CA LEU A 44 -6.37 24.81 -13.31
C LEU A 44 -6.49 26.23 -13.87
N ASN A 45 -5.69 27.17 -13.35
CA ASN A 45 -5.61 28.53 -13.88
C ASN A 45 -4.94 28.58 -15.27
N GLU A 46 -3.96 27.69 -15.54
CA GLU A 46 -3.38 27.49 -16.87
C GLU A 46 -4.36 26.81 -17.84
N SER A 47 -5.29 25.97 -17.38
CA SER A 47 -6.30 25.32 -18.23
C SER A 47 -7.26 26.33 -18.88
N GLU A 48 -7.72 27.34 -18.12
CA GLU A 48 -8.56 28.41 -18.66
C GLU A 48 -7.82 29.30 -19.67
N THR A 49 -6.51 29.48 -19.50
CA THR A 49 -5.67 30.22 -20.47
C THR A 49 -5.23 29.35 -21.65
N ALA A 50 -5.02 28.06 -21.44
CA ALA A 50 -4.64 27.08 -22.46
C ALA A 50 -5.78 26.79 -23.44
N SER A 51 -7.05 26.84 -23.00
CA SER A 51 -8.21 26.72 -23.88
C SER A 51 -8.31 27.85 -24.93
N LYS A 52 -7.58 28.97 -24.75
CA LYS A 52 -7.47 30.07 -25.74
C LYS A 52 -6.16 30.08 -26.53
N ALA A 53 -5.19 29.24 -26.20
CA ALA A 53 -3.92 29.17 -26.91
C ALA A 53 -3.98 28.17 -28.07
N THR A 54 -4.54 28.61 -29.19
CA THR A 54 -4.38 27.97 -30.49
C THR A 54 -2.89 27.76 -30.79
N HIS A 55 -2.47 26.52 -31.10
CA HIS A 55 -1.20 26.08 -31.70
C HIS A 55 -0.12 27.15 -31.93
N ALA A 56 0.39 27.77 -30.87
CA ALA A 56 1.62 28.53 -30.95
C ALA A 56 2.75 27.52 -30.80
N THR A 57 3.49 27.26 -31.89
CA THR A 57 4.73 26.50 -31.82
C THR A 57 5.63 27.14 -30.75
N ALA A 58 5.92 26.39 -29.69
CA ALA A 58 6.79 26.86 -28.62
C ALA A 58 8.13 27.27 -29.22
N LYS A 59 8.63 28.46 -28.86
CA LYS A 59 9.93 28.97 -29.32
C LYS A 59 10.93 28.94 -28.18
N ALA A 60 12.15 28.52 -28.50
CA ALA A 60 13.24 28.45 -27.53
C ALA A 60 13.59 29.86 -27.07
N ASN A 61 13.78 30.06 -25.76
CA ASN A 61 14.13 31.36 -25.18
C ASN A 61 15.63 31.65 -25.30
N LEU A 62 16.10 31.75 -26.54
CA LEU A 62 17.49 32.01 -26.88
C LEU A 62 17.94 33.42 -26.49
N THR A 63 17.01 34.37 -26.40
CA THR A 63 17.30 35.74 -25.97
C THR A 63 17.70 35.78 -24.50
N HIS A 64 16.95 35.13 -23.62
CA HIS A 64 17.29 35.01 -22.21
C HIS A 64 18.60 34.24 -22.02
N PHE A 65 18.78 33.16 -22.78
CA PHE A 65 20.05 32.42 -22.78
C PHE A 65 21.25 33.33 -23.05
N ARG A 66 21.22 34.09 -24.15
CA ARG A 66 22.35 34.94 -24.56
C ARG A 66 22.64 36.08 -23.58
N LYS A 67 21.60 36.66 -22.98
CA LYS A 67 21.73 37.84 -22.10
C LYS A 67 22.08 37.46 -20.67
N SER A 68 21.50 36.39 -20.14
CA SER A 68 21.52 36.11 -18.70
C SER A 68 22.22 34.80 -18.35
N VAL A 69 22.09 33.76 -19.17
CA VAL A 69 22.64 32.42 -18.87
C VAL A 69 24.07 32.25 -19.40
N ARG A 70 24.31 32.59 -20.66
CA ARG A 70 25.61 32.43 -21.32
C ARG A 70 26.74 33.18 -20.60
N PRO A 71 26.57 34.42 -20.10
CA PRO A 71 27.62 35.09 -19.34
C PRO A 71 27.98 34.36 -18.05
N LEU A 72 26.99 33.80 -17.34
CA LEU A 72 27.22 33.01 -16.13
C LEU A 72 27.96 31.72 -16.45
N LEU A 73 27.57 31.00 -17.51
CA LEU A 73 28.28 29.79 -17.96
C LEU A 73 29.73 30.09 -18.36
N ASN A 74 29.98 31.22 -19.03
CA ASN A 74 31.32 31.64 -19.41
C ASN A 74 32.19 31.98 -18.20
N LYS A 75 31.61 32.61 -17.17
CA LYS A 75 32.33 33.05 -15.98
C LYS A 75 32.58 31.90 -15.00
N ASN A 76 31.57 31.06 -14.76
CA ASN A 76 31.56 30.10 -13.66
C ASN A 76 31.77 28.65 -14.10
N CYS A 77 31.67 28.33 -15.40
CA CYS A 77 31.76 26.93 -15.86
C CYS A 77 32.87 26.70 -16.88
N LEU A 78 33.23 27.71 -17.68
CA LEU A 78 34.14 27.56 -18.83
C LEU A 78 35.56 27.15 -18.45
N ALA A 79 36.03 27.50 -17.25
CA ALA A 79 37.38 27.16 -16.81
C ALA A 79 37.58 25.63 -16.69
N CYS A 80 36.56 24.90 -16.25
CA CYS A 80 36.59 23.45 -16.06
C CYS A 80 35.87 22.66 -17.16
N HIS A 81 34.91 23.27 -17.85
CA HIS A 81 34.10 22.66 -18.93
C HIS A 81 34.21 23.42 -20.26
N GLY A 82 35.44 23.80 -20.62
CA GLY A 82 35.76 24.57 -21.83
C GLY A 82 36.89 23.95 -22.68
N PRO A 83 37.46 24.71 -23.62
CA PRO A 83 38.50 24.19 -24.53
C PRO A 83 39.79 23.79 -23.82
N ALA A 84 40.13 24.44 -22.71
CA ALA A 84 41.36 24.18 -21.97
C ALA A 84 41.25 22.96 -21.04
N ARG A 85 40.09 22.75 -20.41
CA ARG A 85 39.80 21.65 -19.50
C ARG A 85 38.35 21.21 -19.73
N SER A 86 38.12 19.92 -19.89
CA SER A 86 36.81 19.34 -20.27
C SER A 86 36.39 18.27 -19.27
N GLU A 87 36.20 18.66 -18.01
CA GLU A 87 35.82 17.74 -16.95
C GLU A 87 34.48 17.06 -17.24
N GLY A 88 34.35 15.79 -16.84
CA GLY A 88 33.16 14.97 -17.14
C GLY A 88 32.87 14.81 -18.63
N LYS A 89 33.84 15.08 -19.52
CA LYS A 89 33.66 15.12 -20.98
C LYS A 89 32.56 16.13 -21.41
N LEU A 90 32.35 17.18 -20.62
CA LEU A 90 31.36 18.22 -20.89
C LEU A 90 32.05 19.50 -21.40
N ARG A 91 31.53 20.03 -22.51
CA ARG A 91 31.97 21.27 -23.16
C ARG A 91 30.83 22.26 -23.23
N VAL A 92 30.71 23.12 -22.20
CA VAL A 92 29.60 24.06 -22.04
C VAL A 92 29.58 25.11 -23.17
N ASP A 93 30.74 25.44 -23.72
CA ASP A 93 30.89 26.37 -24.86
C ASP A 93 30.33 25.84 -26.18
N GLN A 94 30.18 24.51 -26.31
CA GLN A 94 29.71 23.84 -27.52
C GLN A 94 28.24 23.40 -27.43
N LEU A 95 27.60 23.56 -26.27
CA LEU A 95 26.22 23.13 -26.09
C LEU A 95 25.27 23.98 -26.93
N ASN A 96 24.42 23.33 -27.73
CA ASN A 96 23.35 24.00 -28.44
C ASN A 96 22.27 24.48 -27.45
N PRO A 97 22.03 25.80 -27.30
CA PRO A 97 21.06 26.32 -26.33
C PRO A 97 19.60 26.15 -26.75
N ASN A 98 19.33 25.63 -27.95
CA ASN A 98 17.97 25.30 -28.39
C ASN A 98 17.59 23.89 -27.92
N LEU A 99 16.92 23.79 -26.77
CA LEU A 99 16.49 22.51 -26.21
C LEU A 99 15.25 21.91 -26.90
N LEU A 100 14.57 22.67 -27.78
CA LEU A 100 13.39 22.19 -28.50
C LEU A 100 13.76 21.29 -29.69
N SER A 101 14.85 21.62 -30.39
CA SER A 101 15.27 20.93 -31.61
C SER A 101 16.77 20.61 -31.68
N GLY A 102 17.53 20.96 -30.64
CA GLY A 102 18.97 20.72 -30.57
C GLY A 102 19.31 19.31 -30.08
N SER A 103 20.51 18.85 -30.41
CA SER A 103 20.98 17.48 -30.09
C SER A 103 21.55 17.32 -28.67
N ASP A 104 21.73 18.40 -27.90
CA ASP A 104 22.43 18.39 -26.60
C ASP A 104 21.49 18.32 -25.38
N ILE A 105 20.21 17.96 -25.55
CA ILE A 105 19.20 17.94 -24.47
C ILE A 105 19.65 17.10 -23.28
N GLY A 106 20.22 15.91 -23.53
CA GLY A 106 20.71 15.03 -22.46
C GLY A 106 21.82 15.68 -21.62
N LYS A 107 22.72 16.44 -22.25
CA LYS A 107 23.78 17.18 -21.56
C LYS A 107 23.21 18.33 -20.75
N TRP A 108 22.23 19.06 -21.29
CA TRP A 108 21.53 20.10 -20.54
C TRP A 108 20.75 19.58 -19.33
N ARG A 109 20.16 18.37 -19.44
CA ARG A 109 19.51 17.69 -18.31
C ARG A 109 20.51 17.35 -17.21
N ALA A 110 21.72 16.90 -17.59
CA ALA A 110 22.79 16.68 -16.62
C ALA A 110 23.19 17.98 -15.91
N VAL A 111 23.35 19.07 -16.66
CA VAL A 111 23.64 20.42 -16.10
C VAL A 111 22.52 20.87 -15.14
N TYR A 112 21.26 20.66 -15.51
CA TYR A 112 20.12 20.97 -14.65
C TYR A 112 20.20 20.22 -13.32
N ASN A 113 20.42 18.91 -13.35
CA ASN A 113 20.47 18.07 -12.14
C ASN A 113 21.59 18.49 -11.17
N VAL A 114 22.82 18.69 -11.69
CA VAL A 114 23.96 19.05 -10.82
C VAL A 114 23.83 20.47 -10.26
N LEU A 115 23.19 21.39 -10.99
CA LEU A 115 22.94 22.74 -10.50
C LEU A 115 21.79 22.78 -9.49
N SER A 116 20.70 22.03 -9.72
CA SER A 116 19.55 21.94 -8.81
C SER A 116 19.92 21.31 -7.48
N ASN A 117 20.84 20.34 -7.49
CA ASN A 117 21.34 19.69 -6.27
C ASN A 117 22.47 20.46 -5.58
N SER A 118 22.88 21.60 -6.13
CA SER A 118 24.03 22.37 -5.65
C SER A 118 25.36 21.59 -5.60
N GLU A 119 25.52 20.60 -6.48
CA GLU A 119 26.73 19.76 -6.59
C GLU A 119 27.86 20.47 -7.33
N MET A 120 27.54 21.51 -8.12
CA MET A 120 28.51 22.32 -8.86
C MET A 120 28.49 23.78 -8.42
N PRO A 121 29.65 24.45 -8.33
CA PRO A 121 31.01 23.91 -8.51
C PRO A 121 31.46 23.00 -7.34
N PRO A 122 32.47 22.15 -7.54
CA PRO A 122 32.97 21.27 -6.48
C PRO A 122 33.66 22.08 -5.37
N ALA A 123 33.77 21.47 -4.18
CA ALA A 123 34.22 22.17 -2.97
C ALA A 123 35.67 22.68 -3.04
N ASP A 124 36.49 22.10 -3.92
CA ASP A 124 37.88 22.47 -4.19
C ASP A 124 38.03 23.61 -5.23
N GLU A 125 36.93 24.07 -5.83
CA GLU A 125 36.91 25.15 -6.84
C GLU A 125 35.99 26.32 -6.41
N PRO A 126 36.19 26.93 -5.22
CA PRO A 126 35.29 27.94 -4.65
C PRO A 126 35.24 29.25 -5.44
N ASP A 127 36.28 29.57 -6.21
CA ASP A 127 36.38 30.80 -7.01
C ASP A 127 35.31 30.87 -8.13
N TYR A 128 34.71 29.74 -8.48
CA TYR A 128 33.67 29.62 -9.50
C TYR A 128 32.26 29.52 -8.91
N ALA A 129 32.09 29.74 -7.60
CA ALA A 129 30.79 29.66 -6.93
C ALA A 129 29.75 30.60 -7.57
N LEU A 130 28.56 30.05 -7.82
CA LEU A 130 27.40 30.83 -8.25
C LEU A 130 26.67 31.37 -7.02
N THR A 131 26.16 32.60 -7.11
CA THR A 131 25.19 33.10 -6.13
C THR A 131 23.88 32.31 -6.24
N ASN A 132 23.08 32.26 -5.18
CA ASN A 132 21.77 31.58 -5.23
C ASN A 132 20.86 32.14 -6.32
N ALA A 133 20.92 33.45 -6.56
CA ALA A 133 20.15 34.11 -7.62
C ALA A 133 20.64 33.68 -9.03
N ASP A 134 21.95 33.62 -9.25
CA ASP A 134 22.52 33.20 -10.53
C ASP A 134 22.26 31.72 -10.82
N ARG A 135 22.40 30.86 -9.79
CA ARG A 135 22.05 29.44 -9.87
C ARG A 135 20.57 29.26 -10.21
N GLY A 136 19.69 29.96 -9.49
CA GLY A 136 18.24 29.95 -9.74
C GLY A 136 17.93 30.37 -11.17
N ASN A 137 18.55 31.43 -11.67
CA ASN A 137 18.35 31.92 -13.03
C ASN A 137 18.69 30.88 -14.12
N ILE A 138 19.78 30.12 -13.94
CA ILE A 138 20.15 29.04 -14.87
C ILE A 138 19.16 27.87 -14.76
N VAL A 139 18.82 27.46 -13.53
CA VAL A 139 17.88 26.36 -13.25
C VAL A 139 16.49 26.65 -13.79
N ASP A 140 15.98 27.88 -13.61
CA ASP A 140 14.66 28.31 -14.08
C ASP A 140 14.60 28.34 -15.61
N TRP A 141 15.65 28.85 -16.26
CA TRP A 141 15.75 28.82 -17.71
C TRP A 141 15.78 27.37 -18.24
N LEU A 142 16.60 26.50 -17.64
CA LEU A 142 16.68 25.09 -18.03
C LEU A 142 15.36 24.36 -17.82
N SER A 143 14.73 24.54 -16.66
CA SER A 143 13.42 23.94 -16.34
C SER A 143 12.36 24.36 -17.35
N GLY A 144 12.28 25.68 -17.64
CA GLY A 144 11.33 26.22 -18.61
C GLY A 144 11.55 25.69 -20.03
N GLU A 145 12.80 25.62 -20.49
CA GLU A 145 13.12 25.14 -21.84
C GLU A 145 12.97 23.61 -21.97
N LEU A 146 13.35 22.83 -20.94
CA LEU A 146 13.11 21.38 -20.88
C LEU A 146 11.61 21.06 -20.88
N ASN A 147 10.79 21.83 -20.15
CA ASN A 147 9.34 21.66 -20.14
C ASN A 147 8.74 21.94 -21.53
N LYS A 148 9.11 23.05 -22.18
CA LYS A 148 8.65 23.34 -23.55
C LYS A 148 9.07 22.24 -24.53
N ALA A 149 10.28 21.70 -24.40
CA ALA A 149 10.78 20.62 -25.24
C ALA A 149 10.05 19.29 -25.02
N SER A 150 9.59 19.04 -23.79
CA SER A 150 8.73 17.89 -23.46
C SER A 150 7.35 18.04 -24.10
N LEU A 151 6.70 19.20 -23.93
CA LEU A 151 5.39 19.49 -24.51
C LEU A 151 5.40 19.44 -26.04
N GLN A 152 6.42 20.01 -26.69
CA GLN A 152 6.54 20.00 -28.15
C GLN A 152 6.75 18.59 -28.71
N ARG A 153 7.53 17.74 -28.03
CA ARG A 153 7.69 16.33 -28.42
C ARG A 153 6.40 15.54 -28.22
N GLY A 154 5.67 15.78 -27.12
CA GLY A 154 4.36 15.17 -26.88
C GLY A 154 3.32 15.51 -27.95
N ASN A 155 3.37 16.72 -28.52
CA ASN A 155 2.42 17.20 -29.52
C ASN A 155 2.77 16.84 -30.97
N ASN A 156 4.02 16.43 -31.26
CA ASN A 156 4.50 16.19 -32.63
C ASN A 156 4.43 14.72 -33.09
N ASN A 157 3.91 13.80 -32.28
CA ASN A 157 3.79 12.40 -32.69
C ASN A 157 2.54 12.20 -33.57
N GLU A 158 2.76 11.95 -34.86
CA GLU A 158 1.76 11.56 -35.89
C GLU A 158 1.01 10.24 -35.59
N HIS A 159 1.33 9.56 -34.49
CA HIS A 159 0.62 8.38 -34.02
C HIS A 159 -0.15 8.70 -32.74
N SER A 160 -1.46 8.41 -32.76
CA SER A 160 -2.27 8.39 -31.55
C SER A 160 -1.54 7.61 -30.46
N SER A 161 -1.39 8.24 -29.29
CA SER A 161 -0.77 7.69 -28.08
C SER A 161 -1.67 6.65 -27.41
N PHE A 162 -2.30 5.76 -28.17
CA PHE A 162 -3.07 4.65 -27.62
C PHE A 162 -2.11 3.72 -26.90
N ARG A 163 -2.09 3.86 -25.57
CA ARG A 163 -1.42 2.94 -24.67
C ARG A 163 -2.44 2.10 -23.96
N ARG A 164 -2.06 0.87 -23.61
CA ARG A 164 -2.82 0.13 -22.61
C ARG A 164 -2.67 0.77 -21.23
N LEU A 165 -3.66 0.55 -20.37
CA LEU A 165 -3.52 0.83 -18.94
C LEU A 165 -2.43 -0.07 -18.38
N THR A 166 -1.57 0.45 -17.52
CA THR A 166 -0.60 -0.36 -16.77
C THR A 166 -1.34 -1.37 -15.88
N LYS A 167 -0.63 -2.41 -15.39
CA LYS A 167 -1.19 -3.35 -14.40
C LYS A 167 -1.91 -2.64 -13.24
N TYR A 168 -1.28 -1.64 -12.63
CA TYR A 168 -1.83 -0.94 -11.47
C TYR A 168 -3.01 -0.03 -11.87
N GLU A 169 -2.92 0.69 -12.99
CA GLU A 169 -4.05 1.50 -13.49
C GLU A 169 -5.27 0.64 -13.81
N TYR A 170 -5.07 -0.51 -14.46
CA TYR A 170 -6.17 -1.41 -14.79
C TYR A 170 -6.79 -2.04 -13.54
N ASN A 171 -5.98 -2.40 -12.55
CA ASN A 171 -6.48 -2.85 -11.26
C ASN A 171 -7.36 -1.79 -10.61
N TYR A 172 -6.85 -0.58 -10.41
CA TYR A 172 -7.60 0.51 -9.76
C TYR A 172 -8.87 0.86 -10.55
N ALA A 173 -8.80 0.91 -11.89
CA ALA A 173 -9.98 1.16 -12.71
C ALA A 173 -11.08 0.12 -12.50
N LEU A 174 -10.73 -1.17 -12.37
CA LEU A 174 -11.71 -2.22 -12.07
C LEU A 174 -12.24 -2.14 -10.63
N GLN A 175 -11.37 -1.85 -9.66
CA GLN A 175 -11.78 -1.68 -8.26
C GLN A 175 -12.76 -0.51 -8.12
N ASP A 176 -12.46 0.63 -8.73
CA ASP A 176 -13.28 1.84 -8.70
C ASP A 176 -14.60 1.64 -9.45
N LEU A 177 -14.57 1.02 -10.63
CA LEU A 177 -15.76 0.81 -11.45
C LEU A 177 -16.71 -0.23 -10.87
N LEU A 178 -16.18 -1.30 -10.26
CA LEU A 178 -16.96 -2.45 -9.80
C LEU A 178 -17.14 -2.51 -8.28
N GLY A 179 -16.51 -1.60 -7.52
CA GLY A 179 -16.55 -1.59 -6.05
C GLY A 179 -15.89 -2.82 -5.41
N LEU A 180 -14.98 -3.49 -6.11
CA LEU A 180 -14.30 -4.69 -5.61
C LEU A 180 -12.98 -4.29 -4.92
N PRO A 181 -12.80 -4.52 -3.61
CA PRO A 181 -11.61 -4.05 -2.88
C PRO A 181 -10.36 -4.93 -3.04
N TYR A 182 -10.40 -5.94 -3.91
CA TYR A 182 -9.34 -6.95 -4.06
C TYR A 182 -8.51 -6.70 -5.32
N ASP A 183 -7.27 -7.20 -5.35
CA ASP A 183 -6.39 -7.08 -6.51
C ASP A 183 -6.81 -8.08 -7.61
N LEU A 184 -7.28 -7.55 -8.73
CA LEU A 184 -7.85 -8.30 -9.85
C LEU A 184 -6.84 -8.49 -10.99
N ALA A 185 -5.83 -7.62 -11.08
CA ALA A 185 -4.92 -7.58 -12.23
C ALA A 185 -3.58 -8.28 -11.97
N ASN A 186 -3.51 -9.11 -10.91
CA ASN A 186 -2.26 -9.67 -10.43
C ASN A 186 -1.50 -10.54 -11.44
N ILE A 187 -2.22 -11.20 -12.34
CA ILE A 187 -1.67 -12.07 -13.39
C ILE A 187 -0.96 -11.29 -14.50
N LEU A 188 -1.17 -9.97 -14.60
CA LEU A 188 -0.47 -9.16 -15.61
C LEU A 188 1.02 -9.07 -15.25
N PRO A 189 1.91 -9.13 -16.26
CA PRO A 189 3.33 -8.90 -16.05
C PRO A 189 3.57 -7.44 -15.61
N PRO A 190 4.67 -7.17 -14.87
CA PRO A 190 5.06 -5.82 -14.53
C PRO A 190 5.52 -5.03 -15.77
N GLU A 191 5.42 -3.70 -15.68
CA GLU A 191 5.82 -2.80 -16.76
C GLU A 191 7.31 -2.46 -16.74
N THR A 192 7.91 -2.36 -17.93
CA THR A 192 9.25 -1.81 -18.12
C THR A 192 9.23 -0.31 -17.82
N ALA A 193 10.18 0.16 -17.02
CA ALA A 193 10.38 1.59 -16.79
C ALA A 193 11.08 2.21 -18.03
N SER A 194 10.65 3.40 -18.44
CA SER A 194 11.34 4.19 -19.45
C SER A 194 12.72 4.65 -18.97
N GLU A 195 13.53 5.22 -19.87
CA GLU A 195 14.82 5.84 -19.50
C GLU A 195 14.67 6.91 -18.41
N ASP A 196 13.54 7.63 -18.42
CA ASP A 196 13.19 8.63 -17.42
C ASP A 196 12.54 8.02 -16.15
N GLY A 197 12.43 6.69 -16.06
CA GLY A 197 11.91 5.95 -14.89
C GLY A 197 10.39 5.76 -14.85
N PHE A 198 9.66 6.25 -15.87
CA PHE A 198 8.20 6.18 -15.90
C PHE A 198 7.69 4.83 -16.42
N LYS A 199 6.70 4.26 -15.74
CA LYS A 199 6.05 2.98 -16.13
C LYS A 199 4.81 3.17 -17.00
N ASN A 200 4.38 4.40 -17.24
CA ASN A 200 3.18 4.77 -18.00
C ASN A 200 3.48 5.42 -19.36
N SER A 201 4.70 5.22 -19.88
CA SER A 201 5.10 5.76 -21.19
C SER A 201 4.27 5.14 -22.32
N SER A 202 3.66 5.97 -23.15
CA SER A 202 2.89 5.51 -24.32
C SER A 202 3.75 4.81 -25.36
N GLU A 203 5.05 5.10 -25.42
CA GLU A 203 5.98 4.47 -26.35
C GLU A 203 6.25 3.00 -25.98
N LEU A 204 6.24 2.69 -24.69
CA LEU A 204 6.56 1.35 -24.17
C LEU A 204 5.32 0.49 -23.92
N LEU A 205 4.14 1.11 -23.79
CA LEU A 205 2.90 0.44 -23.41
C LEU A 205 2.02 0.10 -24.63
N GLN A 206 2.63 -0.58 -25.60
CA GLN A 206 1.88 -1.24 -26.66
C GLN A 206 1.18 -2.50 -26.11
N MET A 207 0.11 -2.91 -26.79
CA MET A 207 -0.69 -4.07 -26.42
C MET A 207 -0.44 -5.23 -27.37
N SER A 208 0.05 -6.35 -26.85
CA SER A 208 0.11 -7.60 -27.61
C SER A 208 -1.24 -8.33 -27.59
N ALA A 209 -1.46 -9.26 -28.53
CA ALA A 209 -2.67 -10.09 -28.56
C ALA A 209 -2.86 -10.89 -27.25
N MET A 210 -1.78 -11.45 -26.70
CA MET A 210 -1.80 -12.18 -25.42
C MET A 210 -2.16 -11.27 -24.25
N GLN A 211 -1.64 -10.04 -24.23
CA GLN A 211 -2.04 -9.07 -23.22
C GLN A 211 -3.52 -8.72 -23.37
N PHE A 212 -4.02 -8.44 -24.57
CA PHE A 212 -5.44 -8.16 -24.79
C PHE A 212 -6.34 -9.29 -24.25
N GLU A 213 -6.00 -10.54 -24.55
CA GLU A 213 -6.71 -11.71 -24.04
C GLU A 213 -6.71 -11.74 -22.50
N THR A 214 -5.55 -11.50 -21.88
CA THR A 214 -5.42 -11.49 -20.43
C THR A 214 -6.25 -10.37 -19.78
N TYR A 215 -6.23 -9.15 -20.33
CA TYR A 215 -7.06 -8.03 -19.84
C TYR A 215 -8.55 -8.37 -19.95
N ARG A 216 -8.98 -8.93 -21.10
CA ARG A 216 -10.36 -9.35 -21.30
C ARG A 216 -10.79 -10.41 -20.28
N GLU A 217 -9.96 -11.42 -20.02
CA GLU A 217 -10.25 -12.45 -19.02
C GLU A 217 -10.38 -11.88 -17.60
N ILE A 218 -9.49 -10.96 -17.22
CA ILE A 218 -9.57 -10.25 -15.93
C ILE A 218 -10.90 -9.50 -15.84
N GLY A 219 -11.26 -8.73 -16.87
CA GLY A 219 -12.53 -7.99 -16.90
C GLY A 219 -13.75 -8.90 -16.77
N LEU A 220 -13.77 -10.04 -17.48
CA LEU A 220 -14.86 -11.01 -17.37
C LEU A 220 -14.94 -11.67 -15.99
N LYS A 221 -13.80 -12.01 -15.37
CA LYS A 221 -13.77 -12.56 -14.01
C LYS A 221 -14.22 -11.53 -12.98
N ALA A 222 -13.79 -10.27 -13.12
CA ALA A 222 -14.19 -9.19 -12.24
C ALA A 222 -15.71 -8.94 -12.32
N LEU A 223 -16.28 -8.90 -13.53
CA LEU A 223 -17.74 -8.79 -13.70
C LEU A 223 -18.49 -9.95 -13.04
N LYS A 224 -18.03 -11.20 -13.22
CA LYS A 224 -18.63 -12.37 -12.55
C LYS A 224 -18.59 -12.29 -11.02
N ARG A 225 -17.59 -11.61 -10.44
CA ARG A 225 -17.49 -11.38 -8.99
C ARG A 225 -18.40 -10.25 -8.53
N ALA A 226 -18.59 -9.22 -9.35
CA ALA A 226 -19.41 -8.06 -9.01
C ALA A 226 -20.91 -8.36 -9.13
N THR A 227 -21.33 -9.08 -10.17
CA THR A 227 -22.75 -9.32 -10.49
C THR A 227 -23.27 -10.63 -9.91
N VAL A 228 -24.52 -10.62 -9.44
CA VAL A 228 -25.23 -11.85 -9.04
C VAL A 228 -25.83 -12.55 -10.25
N SER A 229 -25.74 -13.88 -10.27
CA SER A 229 -26.45 -14.73 -11.22
C SER A 229 -27.14 -15.87 -10.49
N GLY A 230 -28.48 -15.84 -10.46
CA GLY A 230 -29.30 -16.87 -9.80
C GLY A 230 -29.49 -16.64 -8.29
N ASP A 231 -29.83 -17.72 -7.59
CA ASP A 231 -30.10 -17.69 -6.15
C ASP A 231 -28.84 -17.46 -5.31
N ARG A 232 -29.05 -17.10 -4.04
CA ARG A 232 -27.95 -16.96 -3.07
C ARG A 232 -27.19 -18.30 -2.95
N PRO A 233 -25.87 -18.31 -3.17
CA PRO A 233 -25.10 -19.54 -3.04
C PRO A 233 -25.14 -20.04 -1.58
N PRO A 234 -25.17 -21.37 -1.37
CA PRO A 234 -25.19 -21.94 -0.03
C PRO A 234 -23.91 -21.57 0.71
N VAL A 235 -24.07 -21.10 1.96
CA VAL A 235 -22.95 -20.72 2.81
C VAL A 235 -22.47 -21.94 3.58
N VAL A 236 -21.17 -22.17 3.56
CA VAL A 236 -20.49 -23.16 4.39
C VAL A 236 -19.93 -22.45 5.61
N THR A 237 -20.42 -22.84 6.80
CA THR A 237 -20.05 -22.22 8.07
C THR A 237 -19.32 -23.23 8.96
N TYR A 238 -18.22 -22.82 9.57
CA TYR A 238 -17.51 -23.57 10.61
C TYR A 238 -17.54 -22.75 11.90
N ILE A 239 -17.92 -23.38 13.00
CA ILE A 239 -17.91 -22.78 14.33
C ILE A 239 -16.87 -23.51 15.18
N ILE A 240 -15.91 -22.78 15.71
CA ILE A 240 -14.85 -23.33 16.57
C ILE A 240 -14.88 -22.59 17.90
N SER A 241 -15.68 -23.11 18.83
CA SER A 241 -15.74 -22.67 20.22
C SER A 241 -14.68 -23.38 21.06
N MET A 242 -13.81 -22.64 21.75
CA MET A 242 -12.78 -23.25 22.60
C MET A 242 -13.37 -24.01 23.79
N GLN A 243 -14.55 -23.59 24.27
CA GLN A 243 -15.31 -24.35 25.28
C GLN A 243 -15.66 -25.76 24.78
N GLN A 244 -16.16 -25.89 23.55
CA GLN A 244 -16.49 -27.18 22.96
C GLN A 244 -15.23 -28.00 22.66
N GLN A 245 -14.13 -27.36 22.22
CA GLN A 245 -12.86 -28.04 22.02
C GLN A 245 -12.30 -28.60 23.34
N MET A 246 -12.42 -27.85 24.43
CA MET A 246 -12.03 -28.33 25.77
C MET A 246 -12.86 -29.55 26.19
N GLN A 247 -14.19 -29.52 26.01
CA GLN A 247 -15.05 -30.66 26.33
C GLN A 247 -14.66 -31.94 25.56
N LYS A 248 -14.23 -31.80 24.30
CA LYS A 248 -13.75 -32.93 23.48
C LYS A 248 -12.44 -33.53 24.01
N VAL A 249 -11.51 -32.70 24.49
CA VAL A 249 -10.24 -33.20 25.02
C VAL A 249 -10.38 -33.79 26.43
N THR A 250 -11.31 -33.29 27.25
CA THR A 250 -11.56 -33.81 28.62
C THR A 250 -12.45 -35.06 28.69
N GLY A 251 -12.91 -35.55 27.54
CA GLY A 251 -13.72 -36.77 27.45
C GLY A 251 -12.89 -38.04 27.23
N GLY A 252 -11.55 -37.92 27.13
CA GLY A 252 -10.64 -39.01 26.80
C GLY A 252 -10.11 -39.77 28.02
N LYS A 253 -9.43 -40.90 27.77
CA LYS A 253 -8.83 -41.75 28.83
C LYS A 253 -7.50 -41.22 29.39
N ASP A 254 -6.89 -40.22 28.75
CA ASP A 254 -5.55 -39.68 29.10
C ASP A 254 -5.55 -38.15 29.05
N ASP A 255 -6.26 -37.52 29.97
CA ASP A 255 -6.34 -36.06 30.10
C ASP A 255 -4.98 -35.49 30.57
N LYS A 256 -4.12 -35.14 29.61
CA LYS A 256 -2.86 -34.43 29.89
C LYS A 256 -3.18 -32.97 30.23
N THR A 257 -3.43 -32.74 31.51
CA THR A 257 -3.69 -31.41 32.09
C THR A 257 -2.50 -30.90 32.87
N PHE A 258 -2.46 -29.60 33.11
CA PHE A 258 -1.49 -28.94 33.98
C PHE A 258 -2.14 -27.74 34.66
N ASP A 259 -1.64 -27.36 35.82
CA ASP A 259 -2.08 -26.17 36.54
C ASP A 259 -1.18 -24.97 36.22
N LYS A 260 -1.72 -23.76 36.33
CA LYS A 260 -0.94 -22.52 36.23
C LYS A 260 0.08 -22.39 37.38
N ASP A 261 -0.24 -22.98 38.53
CA ASP A 261 0.56 -22.89 39.75
C ASP A 261 1.64 -24.00 39.81
N ASP A 262 1.69 -24.89 38.81
CA ASP A 262 2.71 -25.93 38.71
C ASP A 262 4.10 -25.32 38.42
N ALA A 263 5.14 -25.84 39.09
CA ALA A 263 6.52 -25.39 38.88
C ALA A 263 7.02 -25.54 37.43
N ASN A 264 6.39 -26.42 36.63
CA ASN A 264 6.71 -26.63 35.22
C ASN A 264 5.83 -25.81 34.25
N TYR A 265 4.89 -24.99 34.73
CA TYR A 265 3.99 -24.18 33.91
C TYR A 265 4.74 -23.34 32.89
N GLY A 266 5.93 -22.84 33.27
CA GLY A 266 6.88 -22.14 32.41
C GLY A 266 7.18 -22.85 31.08
N LYS A 267 7.18 -24.19 31.06
CA LYS A 267 7.40 -25.01 29.84
C LYS A 267 6.12 -25.28 29.06
N ASN A 268 4.99 -25.35 29.74
CA ASN A 268 3.69 -25.61 29.11
C ASN A 268 3.14 -24.35 28.42
N ARG A 269 3.36 -23.18 29.03
CA ARG A 269 2.87 -21.89 28.53
C ARG A 269 3.49 -21.46 27.20
N THR A 270 4.66 -21.98 26.83
CA THR A 270 5.36 -21.66 25.56
C THR A 270 4.84 -22.47 24.38
N ARG A 271 3.96 -23.44 24.63
CA ARG A 271 3.29 -24.26 23.61
C ARG A 271 1.85 -23.80 23.47
N GLN A 272 1.28 -23.97 22.30
CA GLN A 272 -0.17 -23.85 22.10
C GLN A 272 -0.93 -24.82 23.02
N HIS A 273 -1.94 -24.31 23.74
CA HIS A 273 -2.78 -25.11 24.65
C HIS A 273 -4.13 -24.44 24.89
N LEU A 274 -5.13 -25.22 25.34
CA LEU A 274 -6.36 -24.65 25.87
C LEU A 274 -6.17 -24.33 27.35
N PHE A 275 -6.80 -23.26 27.82
CA PHE A 275 -6.69 -22.80 29.20
C PHE A 275 -8.06 -22.32 29.70
N ASN A 276 -8.48 -22.86 30.85
CA ASN A 276 -9.65 -22.40 31.56
C ASN A 276 -9.23 -21.34 32.57
N GLN A 277 -9.58 -20.08 32.29
CA GLN A 277 -9.14 -18.94 33.09
C GLN A 277 -9.76 -18.90 34.49
N GLU A 278 -10.99 -19.39 34.65
CA GLU A 278 -11.67 -19.45 35.95
C GLU A 278 -11.04 -20.50 36.87
N ARG A 279 -10.63 -21.64 36.31
CA ARG A 279 -10.09 -22.78 37.06
C ARG A 279 -8.57 -22.80 37.15
N GLY A 280 -7.87 -21.96 36.39
CA GLY A 280 -6.41 -21.98 36.30
C GLY A 280 -5.84 -23.24 35.64
N LYS A 281 -6.66 -24.03 34.92
CA LYS A 281 -6.24 -25.31 34.34
C LYS A 281 -5.98 -25.25 32.84
N GLY A 282 -4.82 -25.76 32.44
CA GLY A 282 -4.41 -25.96 31.05
C GLY A 282 -4.63 -27.39 30.55
N PHE A 283 -4.88 -27.51 29.25
CA PHE A 283 -5.10 -28.77 28.54
C PHE A 283 -4.24 -28.77 27.28
N HIS A 284 -3.45 -29.83 27.10
CA HIS A 284 -2.77 -30.01 25.83
C HIS A 284 -3.80 -30.19 24.71
N PHE A 285 -3.63 -29.41 23.65
CA PHE A 285 -4.57 -29.35 22.54
C PHE A 285 -3.87 -29.75 21.25
N SER A 286 -4.40 -30.78 20.60
CA SER A 286 -4.00 -31.15 19.25
C SER A 286 -5.11 -30.76 18.28
N ASN A 287 -4.68 -30.13 17.19
CA ASN A 287 -5.53 -29.73 16.09
C ASN A 287 -6.32 -30.92 15.53
N GLY A 288 -7.63 -30.74 15.32
CA GLY A 288 -8.53 -31.77 14.81
C GLY A 288 -9.22 -31.35 13.52
N LYS A 289 -9.87 -32.32 12.88
CA LYS A 289 -10.77 -32.07 11.76
C LYS A 289 -11.99 -31.29 12.22
N ILE A 290 -12.27 -30.18 11.54
CA ILE A 290 -13.45 -29.36 11.76
C ILE A 290 -14.43 -29.65 10.63
N THR A 291 -15.66 -29.99 10.98
CA THR A 291 -16.75 -30.17 10.03
C THR A 291 -17.59 -28.90 9.96
N PRO A 292 -18.10 -28.52 8.78
CA PRO A 292 -19.09 -27.45 8.70
C PRO A 292 -20.32 -27.77 9.55
N GLU A 293 -20.96 -26.72 10.07
CA GLU A 293 -22.23 -26.78 10.78
C GLU A 293 -23.35 -26.29 9.85
N PRO A 294 -24.18 -27.19 9.27
CA PRO A 294 -25.18 -26.82 8.26
C PRO A 294 -26.26 -25.85 8.76
N GLU A 295 -26.55 -25.87 10.06
CA GLU A 295 -27.58 -25.04 10.70
C GLU A 295 -27.01 -23.74 11.29
N ALA A 296 -25.69 -23.54 11.23
CA ALA A 296 -25.06 -22.35 11.80
C ALA A 296 -25.34 -21.11 10.94
N VAL A 297 -25.91 -20.09 11.56
CA VAL A 297 -26.07 -18.77 10.95
C VAL A 297 -24.78 -17.98 11.14
N ALA A 298 -24.13 -17.58 10.04
CA ALA A 298 -22.92 -16.77 10.07
C ALA A 298 -23.19 -15.38 10.70
N GLY A 299 -22.18 -14.81 11.35
CA GLY A 299 -22.23 -13.49 11.97
C GLY A 299 -22.78 -13.46 13.39
N GLN A 300 -23.07 -14.62 13.99
CA GLN A 300 -23.48 -14.67 15.40
C GLN A 300 -22.36 -14.18 16.32
N THR A 301 -22.74 -13.54 17.42
CA THR A 301 -21.81 -13.08 18.45
C THR A 301 -22.15 -13.77 19.76
N PRO A 302 -21.63 -14.98 20.01
CA PRO A 302 -21.92 -15.70 21.25
C PRO A 302 -21.30 -14.98 22.45
N ALA A 303 -21.73 -15.31 23.66
CA ALA A 303 -21.10 -14.81 24.88
C ALA A 303 -19.59 -15.17 24.91
N ALA A 304 -18.78 -14.31 25.54
CA ALA A 304 -17.36 -14.59 25.78
C ALA A 304 -17.20 -15.84 26.66
N SER A 305 -16.25 -16.71 26.30
CA SER A 305 -15.93 -17.89 27.11
C SER A 305 -14.67 -17.63 27.95
N SER A 306 -14.67 -18.13 29.18
CA SER A 306 -13.50 -18.20 30.04
C SER A 306 -12.50 -19.28 29.61
N VAL A 307 -12.86 -20.12 28.64
CA VAL A 307 -11.95 -21.09 28.02
C VAL A 307 -11.36 -20.48 26.76
N VAL A 308 -10.03 -20.40 26.72
CA VAL A 308 -9.28 -19.82 25.62
C VAL A 308 -8.27 -20.80 25.06
N LEU A 309 -7.97 -20.67 23.79
CA LEU A 309 -6.71 -21.09 23.20
C LEU A 309 -5.66 -20.03 23.53
N VAL A 310 -4.60 -20.45 24.20
CA VAL A 310 -3.38 -19.66 24.35
C VAL A 310 -2.49 -19.94 23.14
N LEU A 311 -2.22 -18.90 22.36
CA LEU A 311 -1.37 -18.97 21.17
C LEU A 311 -0.09 -18.13 21.40
N PRO A 312 1.02 -18.76 21.81
CA PRO A 312 2.28 -18.07 22.04
C PRO A 312 2.90 -17.54 20.75
N ARG A 313 3.94 -16.71 20.90
CA ARG A 313 4.74 -16.19 19.78
C ARG A 313 5.13 -17.31 18.80
N SER A 314 4.99 -17.03 17.51
CA SER A 314 5.39 -17.90 16.40
C SER A 314 4.72 -19.28 16.36
N ASN A 315 3.77 -19.57 17.26
CA ASN A 315 2.94 -20.77 17.20
C ASN A 315 1.79 -20.55 16.20
N GLU A 316 1.26 -21.65 15.67
CA GLU A 316 0.13 -21.63 14.74
C GLU A 316 -0.95 -22.64 15.15
N LEU A 317 -2.20 -22.19 15.15
CA LEU A 317 -3.37 -23.05 15.18
C LEU A 317 -3.66 -23.53 13.76
N LYS A 318 -3.51 -24.83 13.49
CA LYS A 318 -3.83 -25.44 12.19
C LYS A 318 -5.21 -26.10 12.27
N LEU A 319 -6.14 -25.71 11.40
CA LEU A 319 -7.49 -26.25 11.31
C LEU A 319 -7.62 -27.04 10.02
N ASP A 320 -8.03 -28.30 10.10
CA ASP A 320 -8.39 -29.11 8.93
C ASP A 320 -9.86 -28.81 8.58
N LEU A 321 -10.06 -28.07 7.50
CA LEU A 321 -11.39 -27.67 7.00
C LEU A 321 -11.98 -28.71 6.04
N GLY A 322 -11.27 -29.79 5.75
CA GLY A 322 -11.66 -30.80 4.77
C GLY A 322 -11.72 -30.24 3.36
N ARG A 323 -12.83 -30.51 2.66
CA ARG A 323 -13.01 -30.20 1.22
C ARG A 323 -14.25 -29.37 0.92
N PHE A 324 -14.84 -28.75 1.94
CA PHE A 324 -16.19 -28.20 1.85
C PHE A 324 -16.23 -26.73 1.46
N LEU A 325 -15.10 -26.01 1.55
CA LEU A 325 -15.02 -24.63 1.09
C LEU A 325 -15.39 -24.53 -0.41
N PRO A 326 -16.21 -23.54 -0.81
CA PRO A 326 -16.54 -23.31 -2.21
C PRO A 326 -15.29 -22.94 -3.03
N ASP A 327 -15.40 -22.97 -4.35
CA ASP A 327 -14.28 -22.58 -5.22
C ASP A 327 -14.07 -21.07 -5.27
N GLU A 328 -15.16 -20.32 -5.19
CA GLU A 328 -15.22 -18.88 -5.41
C GLU A 328 -15.93 -18.19 -4.24
N GLY A 329 -15.81 -16.86 -4.20
CA GLY A 329 -16.39 -16.01 -3.17
C GLY A 329 -15.43 -15.71 -2.03
N ILE A 330 -15.91 -14.89 -1.09
CA ILE A 330 -15.11 -14.43 0.06
C ILE A 330 -15.26 -15.44 1.18
N MET A 331 -14.15 -15.97 1.66
CA MET A 331 -14.10 -16.66 2.94
C MET A 331 -13.81 -15.64 4.03
N ARG A 332 -14.79 -15.37 4.89
CA ARG A 332 -14.58 -14.57 6.09
C ARG A 332 -14.11 -15.47 7.23
N VAL A 333 -12.97 -15.15 7.82
CA VAL A 333 -12.44 -15.77 9.04
C VAL A 333 -12.53 -14.73 10.15
N ARG A 334 -13.49 -14.91 11.06
CA ARG A 334 -13.78 -14.01 12.17
C ARG A 334 -13.26 -14.61 13.47
N ILE A 335 -12.26 -13.98 14.07
CA ILE A 335 -11.53 -14.49 15.23
C ILE A 335 -11.77 -13.55 16.40
N ARG A 336 -12.35 -14.06 17.49
CA ARG A 336 -12.41 -13.29 18.74
C ARG A 336 -11.12 -13.46 19.51
N ALA A 337 -10.31 -12.40 19.55
CA ALA A 337 -8.96 -12.43 20.08
C ALA A 337 -8.74 -11.32 21.12
N ARG A 338 -7.76 -11.55 21.99
CA ARG A 338 -7.28 -10.58 22.98
C ARG A 338 -5.84 -10.86 23.37
N ARG A 339 -5.21 -9.88 23.99
CA ARG A 339 -3.85 -9.98 24.54
C ARG A 339 -3.89 -10.55 25.95
N SER A 340 -2.93 -11.41 26.30
CA SER A 340 -2.76 -11.86 27.69
C SER A 340 -2.15 -10.77 28.59
N THR A 341 -1.35 -9.86 28.02
CA THR A 341 -0.71 -8.73 28.71
C THR A 341 -0.77 -7.47 27.85
N MET A 342 -0.76 -6.30 28.48
CA MET A 342 -0.75 -5.00 27.79
C MET A 342 0.62 -4.31 27.88
N ALA A 343 1.70 -5.08 27.89
CA ALA A 343 3.06 -4.53 27.92
C ALA A 343 3.26 -3.60 26.70
N PRO A 344 3.70 -2.34 26.91
CA PRO A 344 3.70 -1.30 25.86
C PRO A 344 4.72 -1.54 24.75
N ASP A 345 5.76 -2.33 25.02
CA ASP A 345 6.84 -2.73 24.11
C ASP A 345 6.54 -4.05 23.37
N GLU A 346 5.45 -4.74 23.72
CA GLU A 346 5.03 -5.97 23.04
C GLU A 346 3.88 -5.69 22.07
N TYR A 347 3.95 -6.28 20.89
CA TYR A 347 2.88 -6.29 19.90
C TYR A 347 2.61 -7.72 19.43
N ALA A 348 1.37 -7.99 19.06
CA ALA A 348 0.97 -9.24 18.45
C ALA A 348 0.02 -8.96 17.28
N ALA A 349 0.15 -9.76 16.23
CA ALA A 349 -0.73 -9.74 15.08
C ALA A 349 -1.04 -11.17 14.64
N LEU A 350 -2.17 -11.34 13.97
CA LEU A 350 -2.57 -12.61 13.39
C LEU A 350 -2.30 -12.62 11.89
N ARG A 351 -1.78 -13.76 11.42
CA ARG A 351 -1.55 -14.06 10.00
C ARG A 351 -2.30 -15.33 9.63
N LEU A 352 -2.89 -15.34 8.43
CA LEU A 352 -3.53 -16.53 7.88
C LEU A 352 -2.66 -17.21 6.83
N ILE A 353 -2.49 -18.53 6.96
CA ILE A 353 -1.79 -19.37 6.00
C ILE A 353 -2.74 -20.47 5.54
N PHE A 354 -2.75 -20.78 4.25
CA PHE A 354 -3.53 -21.87 3.68
C PHE A 354 -2.59 -22.94 3.14
N SER A 355 -2.90 -24.20 3.41
CA SER A 355 -2.06 -25.32 2.95
C SER A 355 -2.90 -26.52 2.52
N ALA A 356 -2.31 -27.37 1.71
CA ALA A 356 -2.81 -28.71 1.45
C ALA A 356 -1.65 -29.69 1.31
N HIS A 357 -1.88 -30.92 1.76
CA HIS A 357 -0.92 -32.02 1.63
C HIS A 357 -1.62 -33.18 0.93
N THR A 358 -1.30 -33.39 -0.34
CA THR A 358 -2.02 -34.32 -1.23
C THR A 358 -1.36 -35.71 -1.26
N SER A 359 -0.03 -35.75 -1.16
CA SER A 359 0.78 -36.97 -0.97
C SER A 359 2.12 -36.61 -0.32
N ASN A 360 2.91 -37.58 0.12
CA ASN A 360 4.18 -37.35 0.82
C ASN A 360 5.13 -36.34 0.13
N ASN A 361 5.09 -36.29 -1.21
CA ASN A 361 5.95 -35.42 -2.01
C ASN A 361 5.19 -34.27 -2.69
N ALA A 362 3.92 -34.05 -2.35
CA ALA A 362 3.09 -33.01 -2.96
C ALA A 362 2.28 -32.27 -1.90
N ASN A 363 2.73 -31.07 -1.56
CA ASN A 363 2.07 -30.15 -0.67
C ASN A 363 2.33 -28.69 -1.09
N PHE A 364 1.52 -27.77 -0.59
CA PHE A 364 1.78 -26.33 -0.68
C PHE A 364 1.41 -25.66 0.63
N SER A 365 1.99 -24.50 0.90
CA SER A 365 1.66 -23.61 2.02
C SER A 365 1.87 -22.17 1.59
N GLN A 366 0.86 -21.32 1.75
CA GLN A 366 0.84 -19.95 1.26
C GLN A 366 0.24 -19.01 2.30
N VAL A 367 0.87 -17.86 2.56
CA VAL A 367 0.24 -16.77 3.33
C VAL A 367 -0.89 -16.19 2.48
N ILE A 368 -2.12 -16.23 3.00
CA ILE A 368 -3.33 -15.79 2.29
C ILE A 368 -3.88 -14.46 2.80
N SER A 369 -3.52 -14.04 4.01
CA SER A 369 -3.82 -12.69 4.50
C SER A 369 -2.95 -11.65 3.80
N GLN A 370 -3.54 -10.56 3.30
CA GLN A 370 -2.79 -9.46 2.65
C GLN A 370 -1.79 -8.77 3.59
N ARG A 371 -2.13 -8.71 4.88
CA ARG A 371 -1.30 -8.15 5.96
C ARG A 371 -1.58 -8.89 7.26
N ASP A 372 -0.68 -8.75 8.22
CA ASP A 372 -0.92 -9.22 9.58
C ASP A 372 -1.84 -8.23 10.29
N LEU A 373 -2.94 -8.70 10.88
CA LEU A 373 -3.89 -7.83 11.57
C LEU A 373 -3.56 -7.79 13.07
N PRO A 374 -3.39 -6.59 13.68
CA PRO A 374 -2.98 -6.47 15.07
C PRO A 374 -4.06 -6.97 16.03
N VAL A 375 -3.64 -7.57 17.14
CA VAL A 375 -4.49 -7.86 18.29
C VAL A 375 -4.22 -6.78 19.33
N THR A 376 -5.20 -5.93 19.59
CA THR A 376 -5.06 -4.74 20.45
C THR A 376 -5.92 -4.82 21.71
N ALA A 377 -6.98 -5.61 21.68
CA ALA A 377 -7.88 -5.84 22.80
C ALA A 377 -7.17 -6.33 24.07
N ALA A 378 -7.59 -5.78 25.21
CA ALA A 378 -7.19 -6.24 26.53
C ALA A 378 -7.91 -7.54 26.93
N ALA A 379 -7.41 -8.21 27.97
CA ALA A 379 -7.86 -9.53 28.39
C ALA A 379 -9.35 -9.59 28.83
N ASP A 380 -9.92 -8.47 29.23
CA ASP A 380 -11.30 -8.30 29.71
C ASP A 380 -12.28 -7.83 28.62
N ASN A 381 -11.77 -7.24 27.53
CA ASN A 381 -12.58 -6.70 26.45
C ASN A 381 -12.15 -7.26 25.08
N PRO A 382 -12.49 -8.52 24.76
CA PRO A 382 -12.11 -9.15 23.51
C PRO A 382 -12.70 -8.45 22.29
N GLU A 383 -11.94 -8.44 21.19
CA GLU A 383 -12.39 -7.90 19.91
C GLU A 383 -12.50 -9.00 18.85
N PHE A 384 -13.29 -8.74 17.80
CA PHE A 384 -13.29 -9.56 16.60
C PHE A 384 -12.31 -8.99 15.58
N ILE A 385 -11.49 -9.87 15.02
CA ILE A 385 -10.58 -9.59 13.92
C ILE A 385 -11.07 -10.40 12.72
N ASP A 386 -11.48 -9.69 11.67
CA ASP A 386 -12.04 -10.28 10.46
C ASP A 386 -11.00 -10.28 9.34
N PHE A 387 -10.81 -11.44 8.72
CA PHE A 387 -10.05 -11.60 7.48
C PHE A 387 -10.97 -11.98 6.35
N ASP A 388 -10.90 -11.23 5.25
CA ASP A 388 -11.63 -11.52 4.02
C ASP A 388 -10.68 -12.08 2.96
N ILE A 389 -10.88 -13.35 2.61
CA ILE A 389 -10.00 -14.09 1.72
C ILE A 389 -10.77 -14.44 0.44
N PRO A 390 -10.41 -13.88 -0.73
CA PRO A 390 -11.02 -14.28 -2.00
C PRO A 390 -10.54 -15.68 -2.38
N LEU A 391 -11.43 -16.68 -2.27
CA LEU A 391 -11.09 -18.10 -2.47
C LEU A 391 -10.60 -18.42 -3.89
N GLY A 392 -11.00 -17.63 -4.88
CA GLY A 392 -10.57 -17.78 -6.27
C GLY A 392 -9.15 -17.28 -6.54
N ASP A 393 -8.54 -16.53 -5.61
CA ASP A 393 -7.20 -15.94 -5.79
C ASP A 393 -6.10 -16.68 -5.01
N ILE A 394 -6.48 -17.65 -4.18
CA ILE A 394 -5.52 -18.45 -3.40
C ILE A 394 -5.24 -19.80 -4.08
N GLN A 395 -4.06 -20.38 -3.84
CA GLN A 395 -3.80 -21.75 -4.26
C GLN A 395 -4.72 -22.71 -3.51
N ARG A 396 -5.36 -23.63 -4.23
CA ARG A 396 -6.31 -24.63 -3.69
C ARG A 396 -5.82 -26.05 -3.92
N ASN A 397 -6.29 -27.00 -3.13
CA ASN A 397 -6.00 -28.41 -3.35
C ASN A 397 -6.66 -28.87 -4.67
N PRO A 398 -5.90 -29.28 -5.70
CA PRO A 398 -6.48 -29.68 -7.00
C PRO A 398 -7.33 -30.95 -6.90
N PHE A 399 -7.13 -31.78 -5.88
CA PHE A 399 -7.82 -33.04 -5.69
C PHE A 399 -9.04 -32.95 -4.77
N ARG A 400 -9.38 -31.77 -4.22
CA ARG A 400 -10.47 -31.60 -3.24
C ARG A 400 -11.82 -32.19 -3.70
N LYS A 401 -12.08 -32.18 -5.02
CA LYS A 401 -13.31 -32.68 -5.64
C LYS A 401 -13.26 -34.14 -6.08
N LEU A 402 -12.15 -34.85 -5.90
CA LEU A 402 -12.07 -36.26 -6.29
C LEU A 402 -13.05 -37.12 -5.48
N ALA A 403 -13.63 -38.12 -6.15
CA ALA A 403 -14.45 -39.13 -5.50
C ALA A 403 -13.61 -40.04 -4.59
N THR A 404 -12.40 -40.40 -5.03
CA THR A 404 -11.45 -41.23 -4.28
C THR A 404 -10.91 -40.49 -3.05
N LYS A 405 -10.49 -41.25 -2.03
CA LYS A 405 -9.87 -40.68 -0.81
C LYS A 405 -8.39 -40.32 -0.98
N PHE A 406 -7.75 -40.82 -2.04
CA PHE A 406 -6.37 -40.53 -2.40
C PHE A 406 -6.30 -40.03 -3.87
N PRO A 407 -5.46 -39.03 -4.19
CA PRO A 407 -4.67 -38.17 -3.29
C PRO A 407 -5.50 -37.48 -2.20
N ARG A 408 -4.86 -37.08 -1.10
CA ARG A 408 -5.55 -36.42 0.02
C ARG A 408 -6.22 -35.13 -0.46
N ARG A 409 -7.43 -34.91 0.04
CA ARG A 409 -8.36 -33.86 -0.44
C ARG A 409 -8.51 -32.70 0.52
N ASP A 410 -8.02 -32.87 1.74
CA ASP A 410 -8.22 -31.93 2.82
C ASP A 410 -7.40 -30.65 2.58
N GLU A 411 -7.95 -29.54 3.02
CA GLU A 411 -7.39 -28.21 3.01
C GLU A 411 -7.31 -27.67 4.43
N PHE A 412 -6.24 -26.95 4.74
CA PHE A 412 -5.93 -26.51 6.08
C PHE A 412 -5.82 -25.00 6.14
N LEU A 413 -6.50 -24.39 7.12
CA LEU A 413 -6.32 -22.99 7.49
C LEU A 413 -5.45 -22.91 8.73
N HIS A 414 -4.44 -22.07 8.71
CA HIS A 414 -3.58 -21.83 9.85
C HIS A 414 -3.75 -20.39 10.33
N ILE A 415 -3.86 -20.21 11.64
CA ILE A 415 -3.86 -18.92 12.31
C ILE A 415 -2.57 -18.82 13.12
N ARG A 416 -1.66 -17.95 12.70
CA ARG A 416 -0.33 -17.80 13.30
C ARG A 416 -0.22 -16.50 14.08
N ASN A 417 0.39 -16.57 15.27
CA ASN A 417 0.73 -15.39 16.06
C ASN A 417 2.10 -14.85 15.65
N GLU A 418 2.11 -13.68 15.03
CA GLU A 418 3.30 -12.89 14.71
C GLU A 418 3.50 -11.82 15.80
N SER A 419 4.44 -12.05 16.71
CA SER A 419 4.72 -11.15 17.83
C SER A 419 6.21 -11.03 18.14
N ASN A 420 6.59 -10.00 18.88
CA ASN A 420 7.94 -9.78 19.39
C ASN A 420 8.14 -10.23 20.85
N ALA A 421 7.13 -10.87 21.45
CA ALA A 421 7.13 -11.28 22.85
C ALA A 421 8.15 -12.40 23.12
N HIS A 422 9.37 -12.06 23.56
CA HIS A 422 10.43 -13.05 23.76
C HIS A 422 11.29 -12.91 25.04
N HIS A 423 11.04 -11.93 25.91
CA HIS A 423 12.03 -11.56 26.94
C HIS A 423 11.49 -11.28 28.34
N ARG A 424 10.31 -11.82 28.69
CA ARG A 424 9.66 -11.55 29.99
C ARG A 424 9.28 -12.80 30.76
N GLU A 425 9.16 -12.62 32.07
CA GLU A 425 8.62 -13.65 32.97
C GLU A 425 7.19 -14.02 32.55
N GLU A 426 6.38 -13.07 32.06
CA GLU A 426 5.10 -13.31 31.39
C GLU A 426 5.08 -12.65 29.99
N PRO A 427 5.44 -13.38 28.92
CA PRO A 427 5.40 -12.84 27.57
C PRO A 427 3.96 -12.75 27.07
N LEU A 428 3.70 -11.76 26.22
CA LEU A 428 2.43 -11.63 25.51
C LEU A 428 2.10 -12.89 24.68
N HIS A 429 0.92 -13.44 24.94
CA HIS A 429 0.25 -14.44 24.14
C HIS A 429 -1.03 -13.87 23.54
N VAL A 430 -1.45 -14.40 22.39
CA VAL A 430 -2.79 -14.14 21.86
C VAL A 430 -3.73 -15.18 22.45
N LEU A 431 -4.84 -14.71 23.03
CA LEU A 431 -5.90 -15.55 23.58
C LEU A 431 -7.09 -15.52 22.62
N ILE A 432 -7.56 -16.70 22.21
CA ILE A 432 -8.70 -16.85 21.29
C ILE A 432 -9.75 -17.72 21.96
N ASP A 433 -11.00 -17.30 22.05
CA ASP A 433 -12.07 -18.14 22.61
C ASP A 433 -13.08 -18.62 21.57
N TYR A 434 -13.15 -17.95 20.42
CA TYR A 434 -14.12 -18.24 19.37
C TYR A 434 -13.56 -17.91 17.98
N ILE A 435 -13.80 -18.81 17.03
CA ILE A 435 -13.50 -18.61 15.61
C ILE A 435 -14.73 -19.01 14.80
N GLU A 436 -15.12 -18.17 13.86
CA GLU A 436 -16.12 -18.46 12.84
C GLU A 436 -15.45 -18.37 11.46
N ILE A 437 -15.74 -19.34 10.58
CA ILE A 437 -15.34 -19.30 9.18
C ILE A 437 -16.60 -19.45 8.34
N SER A 438 -16.88 -18.49 7.46
CA SER A 438 -18.03 -18.56 6.55
C SER A 438 -17.62 -18.27 5.11
N ALA A 439 -18.13 -19.07 4.16
CA ALA A 439 -17.85 -18.89 2.74
C ALA A 439 -19.01 -19.42 1.85
N PRO A 440 -19.49 -18.66 0.84
CA PRO A 440 -19.15 -17.26 0.60
C PRO A 440 -19.82 -16.34 1.65
N PHE A 441 -19.06 -15.39 2.16
CA PHE A 441 -19.54 -14.32 3.03
C PHE A 441 -20.08 -13.16 2.19
N TYR A 442 -21.23 -12.64 2.60
CA TYR A 442 -21.83 -11.42 2.06
C TYR A 442 -22.33 -10.57 3.21
N GLU A 443 -21.89 -9.31 3.27
CA GLU A 443 -22.40 -8.35 4.25
C GLU A 443 -23.88 -8.04 3.98
N HIS A 444 -24.22 -7.88 2.70
CA HIS A 444 -25.59 -7.74 2.19
C HIS A 444 -25.78 -8.66 0.99
N TRP A 445 -26.98 -9.20 0.80
CA TRP A 445 -27.33 -9.98 -0.39
C TRP A 445 -28.55 -9.38 -1.10
N PRO A 446 -28.47 -9.09 -2.41
CA PRO A 446 -27.26 -9.08 -3.25
C PRO A 446 -26.14 -8.17 -2.70
N PRO A 447 -24.86 -8.45 -3.02
CA PRO A 447 -23.77 -7.55 -2.66
C PRO A 447 -23.97 -6.18 -3.29
N GLN A 448 -23.44 -5.13 -2.65
CA GLN A 448 -23.54 -3.74 -3.14
C GLN A 448 -22.93 -3.54 -4.55
N THR A 449 -22.02 -4.43 -4.95
CA THR A 449 -21.39 -4.42 -6.27
C THR A 449 -22.32 -4.90 -7.40
N HIS A 450 -23.48 -5.49 -7.07
CA HIS A 450 -24.51 -5.89 -8.03
C HIS A 450 -25.32 -4.70 -8.49
#